data_AF-A0A165JVU7-F1
#
_entry.id   AF-A0A165JVU7-F1
#
_cell.length_a   1.000
_cell.length_b   1.000
_cell.length_c   1.000
_cell.angle_alpha   90.00
_cell.angle_beta   90.00
_cell.angle_gamma   90.00
#
_symmetry.space_group_name_H-M   'P 1'
#
loop_
_entity.id
_entity.type
_entity.pdbx_description
1 polymer ?
#
loop_
_entity_poly.entity_id
_entity_poly.type
_entity_poly.pdbx_seq_one_letter_code
_entity_poly.pdbx_strand_id
1 'polypeptide(L)'
;MYSTRASIRLSRRLCKQYDTVHSVKTPFRRISSNGADASHTSTPSESEVTSARAYCLNLLQTYDAPSYTLQTFIPTSARDAYLAIRAFNTSIAQIPDTVTNATVGAMRMEFWRQTISSTFAGRPPKEPVAILLSHALSTLSSHSQSLSSSSSSSSFSSMPKSWFLRIISAREQYLNNAPYPSLDALESYAESTYSTLLYLTLSALPLSSLTADHIASHIGKASGIVAVLRGLPLLAFPSPAPHHSNRSGLGLGLGASGLESTRQGAVTLPLDIMAEAGVKEEEVFRRGADAPGLRDAVFAVATRANDHLITARQMLKNVFAGQDVGHEFEHAAEQLEHRDYPSHYSSSPLSPSPSPPPSRTQNRPPEAYDSADDPSGGGYDLSRETYSSFTSYDTPTPSTSTPTSSGSSPFGTAPAQTRQDSLSPSLSSGITAQKEYQQHQHQHNIQLEEVERAFGVYMPAVATSLWLEKLEKLDFDVFRPELRGREWKLPWKAYWAFTRRRI
;
A
#
# COMPACT_ATOMS: atom_id res chain seq x y z
N MET A 1 19.94 -11.01 53.68
CA MET A 1 21.22 -10.26 53.61
C MET A 1 22.10 -10.90 52.55
N TYR A 2 22.85 -10.06 51.81
CA TYR A 2 23.60 -10.29 50.55
C TYR A 2 22.75 -10.45 49.28
N SER A 3 22.92 -9.69 48.19
CA SER A 3 23.61 -8.41 47.94
C SER A 3 23.09 -7.86 46.60
N THR A 4 22.15 -6.92 46.67
CA THR A 4 21.45 -6.27 45.55
C THR A 4 22.29 -5.16 44.90
N ARG A 5 23.56 -5.44 44.59
CA ARG A 5 24.52 -4.41 44.08
C ARG A 5 25.18 -4.72 42.74
N ALA A 6 24.94 -5.90 42.14
CA ALA A 6 25.46 -6.23 40.81
C ALA A 6 24.51 -5.84 39.65
N SER A 7 23.18 -5.83 39.87
CA SER A 7 22.19 -5.63 38.80
C SER A 7 21.90 -4.15 38.46
N ILE A 8 22.38 -3.20 39.26
CA ILE A 8 22.13 -1.75 39.04
C ILE A 8 23.27 -1.08 38.24
N ARG A 9 24.43 -1.75 38.10
CA ARG A 9 25.59 -1.21 37.35
C ARG A 9 25.59 -1.59 35.86
N LEU A 10 24.87 -2.63 35.44
CA LEU A 10 24.67 -2.93 34.01
C LEU A 10 23.60 -2.04 33.36
N SER A 11 22.52 -1.72 34.07
CA SER A 11 21.44 -0.87 33.53
C SER A 11 21.81 0.61 33.40
N ARG A 12 22.81 1.11 34.14
CA ARG A 12 23.32 2.49 33.97
C ARG A 12 24.38 2.64 32.87
N ARG A 13 25.02 1.56 32.42
CA ARG A 13 25.95 1.61 31.28
C ARG A 13 25.24 1.49 29.93
N LEU A 14 24.09 0.83 29.87
CA LEU A 14 23.25 0.79 28.65
C LEU A 14 22.39 2.07 28.49
N CYS A 15 22.11 2.80 29.57
CA CYS A 15 21.35 4.05 29.51
C CYS A 15 22.22 5.29 29.17
N LYS A 16 23.52 5.29 29.50
CA LYS A 16 24.44 6.39 29.17
C LYS A 16 25.05 6.35 27.76
N GLN A 17 24.76 5.32 26.97
CA GLN A 17 25.23 5.20 25.58
C GLN A 17 24.20 5.72 24.56
N TYR A 18 23.03 6.18 25.04
CA TYR A 18 21.92 6.71 24.23
C TYR A 18 21.75 8.23 24.29
N ASP A 19 22.69 8.96 24.91
CA ASP A 19 22.73 10.44 24.90
C ASP A 19 23.66 11.03 23.83
N THR A 20 24.19 10.21 22.93
CA THR A 20 24.85 10.68 21.71
C THR A 20 24.00 10.34 20.50
N VAL A 21 22.76 10.84 20.49
CA VAL A 21 22.03 11.02 19.23
C VAL A 21 22.80 12.11 18.48
N HIS A 22 23.76 11.68 17.66
CA HIS A 22 24.14 12.50 16.52
C HIS A 22 22.85 12.76 15.75
N SER A 23 22.40 14.00 15.84
CA SER A 23 21.55 14.62 14.85
C SER A 23 22.10 14.22 13.49
N VAL A 24 21.47 13.22 12.86
CA VAL A 24 21.58 13.02 11.41
C VAL A 24 20.84 14.22 10.83
N LYS A 25 21.49 15.38 10.88
CA LYS A 25 21.19 16.48 9.99
C LYS A 25 21.43 15.87 8.63
N THR A 26 20.38 15.58 7.88
CA THR A 26 20.50 15.51 6.43
C THR A 26 21.18 16.81 6.03
N PRO A 27 22.46 16.81 5.58
CA PRO A 27 23.01 18.02 5.04
C PRO A 27 22.31 18.18 3.71
N PHE A 28 21.31 19.06 3.65
CA PHE A 28 20.87 19.60 2.37
C PHE A 28 22.07 20.38 1.84
N ARG A 29 22.93 19.69 1.09
CA ARG A 29 24.11 20.28 0.49
C ARG A 29 23.59 21.31 -0.49
N ARG A 30 23.84 22.59 -0.21
CA ARG A 30 23.53 23.72 -1.09
C ARG A 30 24.12 23.40 -2.46
N ILE A 31 23.27 23.14 -3.45
CA ILE A 31 23.69 22.90 -4.83
C ILE A 31 24.19 24.25 -5.34
N SER A 32 25.51 24.41 -5.38
CA SER A 32 26.14 25.50 -6.10
C SER A 32 26.04 25.15 -7.58
N SER A 33 25.24 25.91 -8.33
CA SER A 33 25.18 25.86 -9.78
C SER A 33 26.47 26.43 -10.36
N ASN A 34 27.49 25.60 -10.50
CA ASN A 34 28.58 25.88 -11.42
C ASN A 34 28.36 25.03 -12.67
N GLY A 35 28.01 25.71 -13.77
CA GLY A 35 28.05 25.12 -15.09
C GLY A 35 29.49 24.76 -15.45
N ALA A 36 29.71 23.50 -15.78
CA ALA A 36 30.77 23.04 -16.67
C ALA A 36 30.48 21.58 -17.08
N ASP A 37 30.33 21.42 -18.39
CA ASP A 37 30.59 20.25 -19.21
C ASP A 37 29.60 19.07 -19.26
N ALA A 38 29.12 18.85 -20.49
CA ALA A 38 28.15 17.84 -20.88
C ALA A 38 28.88 16.71 -21.63
N SER A 39 29.36 15.69 -20.93
CA SER A 39 29.81 14.42 -21.56
C SER A 39 30.12 13.29 -20.57
N HIS A 40 29.22 12.99 -19.62
CA HIS A 40 29.40 11.82 -18.73
C HIS A 40 28.11 11.00 -18.56
N THR A 41 27.88 10.06 -19.47
CA THR A 41 27.13 8.82 -19.19
C THR A 41 27.97 7.95 -18.25
N SER A 42 28.16 8.40 -17.01
CA SER A 42 28.90 7.62 -16.03
C SER A 42 27.94 6.65 -15.36
N THR A 43 27.96 5.40 -15.79
CA THR A 43 27.46 4.29 -14.99
C THR A 43 28.06 4.40 -13.58
N PRO A 44 27.25 4.32 -12.50
CA PRO A 44 27.78 4.45 -11.16
C PRO A 44 28.90 3.44 -10.88
N SER A 45 29.96 3.89 -10.21
CA SER A 45 31.06 3.01 -9.82
C SER A 45 30.64 2.05 -8.70
N GLU A 46 31.31 0.91 -8.56
CA GLU A 46 30.97 -0.11 -7.54
C GLU A 46 31.05 0.45 -6.10
N SER A 47 31.98 1.38 -5.85
CA SER A 47 32.11 2.06 -4.55
C SER A 47 30.93 3.00 -4.26
N GLU A 48 30.43 3.71 -5.27
CA GLU A 48 29.22 4.53 -5.17
C GLU A 48 27.99 3.67 -4.92
N VAL A 49 27.86 2.53 -5.62
CA VAL A 49 26.76 1.57 -5.41
C VAL A 49 26.81 1.00 -3.99
N THR A 50 27.98 0.62 -3.50
CA THR A 50 28.14 0.09 -2.13
C THR A 50 27.76 1.14 -1.08
N SER A 51 28.18 2.39 -1.27
CA SER A 51 27.83 3.50 -0.38
C SER A 51 26.33 3.81 -0.42
N ALA A 52 25.73 3.77 -1.61
CA ALA A 52 24.31 3.97 -1.82
C ALA A 52 23.47 2.86 -1.17
N ARG A 53 23.91 1.61 -1.27
CA ARG A 53 23.30 0.44 -0.60
C ARG A 53 23.32 0.61 0.92
N ALA A 54 24.46 1.01 1.48
CA ALA A 54 24.60 1.26 2.91
C ALA A 54 23.68 2.40 3.39
N TYR A 55 23.58 3.48 2.61
CA TYR A 55 22.64 4.57 2.89
C TYR A 55 21.18 4.09 2.91
N CYS A 56 20.74 3.37 1.88
CA CYS A 56 19.37 2.87 1.79
C CYS A 56 19.04 1.93 2.95
N LEU A 57 19.96 1.03 3.32
CA LEU A 57 19.82 0.16 4.48
C LEU A 57 19.66 0.93 5.79
N ASN A 58 20.50 1.94 6.02
CA ASN A 58 20.44 2.77 7.23
C ASN A 58 19.12 3.57 7.30
N LEU A 59 18.65 4.08 6.16
CA LEU A 59 17.37 4.78 6.07
C LEU A 59 16.22 3.86 6.48
N LEU A 60 16.16 2.64 5.96
CA LEU A 60 15.16 1.65 6.35
C LEU A 60 15.29 1.24 7.82
N GLN A 61 16.50 1.01 8.31
CA GLN A 61 16.71 0.64 9.71
C GLN A 61 16.14 1.70 10.68
N THR A 62 16.18 2.97 10.27
CA THR A 62 15.74 4.12 11.07
C THR A 62 14.23 4.35 10.98
N TYR A 63 13.69 4.35 9.76
CA TYR A 63 12.32 4.83 9.50
C TYR A 63 11.33 3.74 9.04
N ASP A 64 11.83 2.57 8.63
CA ASP A 64 11.02 1.45 8.16
C ASP A 64 11.63 0.11 8.62
N ALA A 65 11.66 -0.07 9.94
CA ALA A 65 12.22 -1.25 10.58
C ALA A 65 11.60 -2.58 10.10
N PRO A 66 10.28 -2.67 9.78
CA PRO A 66 9.72 -3.86 9.15
C PRO A 66 10.40 -4.18 7.82
N SER A 67 10.52 -3.22 6.90
CA SER A 67 11.15 -3.46 5.60
C SER A 67 12.61 -3.86 5.71
N TYR A 68 13.34 -3.25 6.65
CA TYR A 68 14.73 -3.61 6.96
C TYR A 68 14.85 -5.08 7.40
N THR A 69 13.89 -5.58 8.18
CA THR A 69 13.89 -6.97 8.66
C THR A 69 13.50 -7.94 7.54
N LEU A 70 12.48 -7.58 6.77
CA LEU A 70 11.86 -8.44 5.77
C LEU A 70 12.68 -8.57 4.48
N GLN A 71 13.68 -7.70 4.25
CA GLN A 71 14.58 -7.80 3.10
C GLN A 71 15.29 -9.16 2.98
N THR A 72 15.43 -9.88 4.10
CA THR A 72 16.12 -11.17 4.18
C THR A 72 15.38 -12.27 3.43
N PHE A 73 14.07 -12.11 3.24
CA PHE A 73 13.22 -13.01 2.46
C PHE A 73 13.16 -12.66 0.98
N ILE A 74 13.75 -11.53 0.58
CA ILE A 74 13.87 -11.13 -0.82
C ILE A 74 15.10 -11.81 -1.44
N PRO A 75 14.97 -12.45 -2.62
CA PRO A 75 16.10 -13.02 -3.35
C PRO A 75 17.22 -12.02 -3.56
N THR A 76 18.47 -12.49 -3.48
CA THR A 76 19.65 -11.62 -3.59
C THR A 76 19.69 -10.83 -4.91
N SER A 77 19.21 -11.42 -6.02
CA SER A 77 19.11 -10.76 -7.32
C SER A 77 18.17 -9.55 -7.34
N ALA A 78 17.12 -9.55 -6.50
CA ALA A 78 16.13 -8.48 -6.41
C ALA A 78 16.34 -7.57 -5.18
N ARG A 79 17.32 -7.87 -4.31
CA ARG A 79 17.48 -7.18 -3.03
C ARG A 79 17.84 -5.71 -3.18
N ASP A 80 18.72 -5.36 -4.12
CA ASP A 80 19.08 -3.95 -4.38
C ASP A 80 17.88 -3.16 -4.92
N ALA A 81 17.07 -3.78 -5.78
CA ALA A 81 15.83 -3.21 -6.28
C ALA A 81 14.85 -2.94 -5.13
N TYR A 82 14.62 -3.94 -4.28
CA TYR A 82 13.80 -3.81 -3.07
C TYR A 82 14.29 -2.68 -2.16
N LEU A 83 15.60 -2.63 -1.86
CA LEU A 83 16.17 -1.57 -1.03
C LEU A 83 15.96 -0.19 -1.61
N ALA A 84 16.19 -0.01 -2.91
CA ALA A 84 15.95 1.26 -3.60
C ALA A 84 14.47 1.67 -3.57
N ILE A 85 13.54 0.73 -3.84
CA ILE A 85 12.09 0.96 -3.80
C ILE A 85 11.63 1.40 -2.40
N ARG A 86 12.05 0.67 -1.35
CA ARG A 86 11.64 0.98 0.03
C ARG A 86 12.28 2.28 0.54
N ALA A 87 13.54 2.55 0.15
CA ALA A 87 14.22 3.80 0.49
C ALA A 87 13.55 4.99 -0.19
N PHE A 88 13.22 4.88 -1.48
CA PHE A 88 12.42 5.87 -2.22
C PHE A 88 11.10 6.20 -1.52
N ASN A 89 10.35 5.16 -1.11
CA ASN A 89 9.10 5.35 -0.39
C ASN A 89 9.32 6.12 0.92
N THR A 90 10.33 5.74 1.69
CA THR A 90 10.70 6.41 2.94
C THR A 90 11.04 7.88 2.71
N SER A 91 11.85 8.17 1.69
CA SER A 91 12.25 9.54 1.34
C SER A 91 11.07 10.43 0.94
N ILE A 92 10.09 9.90 0.21
CA ILE A 92 8.91 10.68 -0.20
C ILE A 92 7.91 10.81 0.94
N ALA A 93 7.69 9.75 1.72
CA ALA A 93 6.75 9.76 2.84
C ALA A 93 7.14 10.78 3.92
N GLN A 94 8.43 11.11 4.06
CA GLN A 94 8.93 12.12 5.01
C GLN A 94 8.89 13.55 4.49
N ILE A 95 8.53 13.80 3.23
CA ILE A 95 8.50 15.15 2.68
C ILE A 95 7.56 16.06 3.49
N PRO A 96 6.29 15.69 3.79
CA PRO A 96 5.40 16.51 4.61
C PRO A 96 6.01 16.88 5.96
N ASP A 97 6.75 15.95 6.57
CA ASP A 97 7.36 16.14 7.89
C ASP A 97 8.60 17.03 7.88
N THR A 98 9.28 17.17 6.73
CA THR A 98 10.55 17.88 6.60
C THR A 98 10.43 19.26 5.95
N VAL A 99 9.28 19.58 5.36
CA VAL A 99 9.03 20.88 4.73
C VAL A 99 8.22 21.82 5.63
N THR A 100 8.38 23.12 5.38
CA THR A 100 7.69 24.17 6.13
C THR A 100 6.33 24.51 5.54
N ASN A 101 6.15 24.37 4.22
CA ASN A 101 4.90 24.62 3.54
C ASN A 101 4.69 23.68 2.34
N ALA A 102 3.45 23.65 1.84
CA ALA A 102 3.02 22.86 0.70
C ALA A 102 3.87 23.11 -0.56
N THR A 103 4.20 24.37 -0.84
CA THR A 103 4.96 24.76 -2.04
C THR A 103 6.34 24.13 -2.07
N VAL A 104 7.07 24.17 -0.94
CA VAL A 104 8.38 23.52 -0.82
C VAL A 104 8.25 22.00 -0.92
N GLY A 105 7.18 21.41 -0.38
CA GLY A 105 6.88 20.00 -0.56
C GLY A 105 6.65 19.63 -2.02
N ALA A 106 5.87 20.41 -2.77
CA ALA A 106 5.64 20.21 -4.20
C ALA A 106 6.94 20.30 -5.01
N MET A 107 7.82 21.26 -4.70
CA MET A 107 9.15 21.35 -5.31
C MET A 107 9.99 20.09 -5.06
N ARG A 108 9.90 19.48 -3.85
CA ARG A 108 10.58 18.22 -3.55
C ARG A 108 9.96 17.02 -4.27
N MET A 109 8.63 16.99 -4.41
CA MET A 109 7.95 15.97 -5.21
C MET A 109 8.42 16.04 -6.68
N GLU A 110 8.51 17.25 -7.25
CA GLU A 110 9.01 17.46 -8.60
C GLU A 110 10.48 17.05 -8.76
N PHE A 111 11.33 17.38 -7.79
CA PHE A 111 12.70 16.87 -7.75
C PHE A 111 12.75 15.33 -7.83
N TRP A 112 11.87 14.63 -7.10
CA TRP A 112 11.81 13.17 -7.17
C TRP A 112 11.29 12.66 -8.51
N ARG A 113 10.32 13.32 -9.15
CA ARG A 113 9.87 12.96 -10.51
C ARG A 113 11.00 13.05 -11.52
N GLN A 114 11.78 14.13 -11.45
CA GLN A 114 12.95 14.35 -12.32
C GLN A 114 14.06 13.34 -12.02
N THR A 115 14.30 13.04 -10.75
CA THR A 115 15.27 12.04 -10.29
C THR A 115 14.94 10.67 -10.87
N ILE A 116 13.70 10.19 -10.69
CA ILE A 116 13.23 8.93 -11.26
C ILE A 116 13.35 8.96 -12.78
N SER A 117 12.85 10.00 -13.44
CA SER A 117 12.89 10.10 -14.90
C SER A 117 14.31 10.06 -15.46
N SER A 118 15.27 10.73 -14.79
CA SER A 118 16.68 10.75 -15.20
C SER A 118 17.36 9.41 -14.95
N THR A 119 17.07 8.75 -13.82
CA THR A 119 17.56 7.40 -13.53
C THR A 119 17.11 6.40 -14.58
N PHE A 120 15.82 6.39 -14.93
CA PHE A 120 15.28 5.53 -15.99
C PHE A 120 15.80 5.89 -17.39
N ALA A 121 16.30 7.10 -17.59
CA ALA A 121 17.00 7.52 -18.81
C ALA A 121 18.51 7.17 -18.80
N GLY A 122 18.99 6.40 -17.82
CA GLY A 122 20.40 6.01 -17.69
C GLY A 122 21.33 7.12 -17.19
N ARG A 123 20.78 8.22 -16.65
CA ARG A 123 21.52 9.37 -16.11
C ARG A 123 21.11 9.62 -14.66
N PRO A 124 21.37 8.68 -13.72
CA PRO A 124 20.98 8.87 -12.33
C PRO A 124 21.71 10.09 -11.72
N PRO A 125 20.99 10.99 -11.02
CA PRO A 125 21.66 12.02 -10.23
C PRO A 125 22.47 11.40 -9.09
N LYS A 126 23.33 12.22 -8.43
CA LYS A 126 24.14 11.82 -7.26
C LYS A 126 23.33 11.69 -5.97
N GLU A 127 22.12 11.16 -6.07
CA GLU A 127 21.25 10.79 -4.97
C GLU A 127 21.42 9.27 -4.71
N PRO A 128 21.74 8.83 -3.47
CA PRO A 128 21.98 7.41 -3.17
C PRO A 128 20.87 6.47 -3.66
N VAL A 129 19.61 6.85 -3.47
CA VAL A 129 18.46 6.05 -3.92
C VAL A 129 18.45 5.90 -5.44
N ALA A 130 18.77 6.98 -6.17
CA ALA A 130 18.82 6.98 -7.63
C ALA A 130 19.98 6.13 -8.18
N ILE A 131 21.14 6.18 -7.53
CA ILE A 131 22.31 5.36 -7.86
C ILE A 131 21.98 3.87 -7.70
N LEU A 132 21.42 3.48 -6.55
CA LEU A 132 21.08 2.09 -6.28
C LEU A 132 19.99 1.57 -7.23
N LEU A 133 18.99 2.41 -7.53
CA LEU A 133 17.94 2.08 -8.50
C LEU A 133 18.53 1.87 -9.90
N SER A 134 19.43 2.74 -10.36
CA SER A 134 20.11 2.59 -11.65
C SER A 134 20.89 1.27 -11.75
N HIS A 135 21.63 0.92 -10.68
CA HIS A 135 22.34 -0.34 -10.59
C HIS A 135 21.39 -1.54 -10.65
N ALA A 136 20.28 -1.49 -9.91
CA ALA A 136 19.26 -2.54 -9.93
C ALA A 136 18.64 -2.71 -11.33
N LEU A 137 18.27 -1.61 -12.00
CA LEU A 137 17.72 -1.64 -13.37
C LEU A 137 18.72 -2.25 -14.38
N SER A 138 20.00 -1.89 -14.27
CA SER A 138 21.06 -2.43 -15.12
C SER A 138 21.25 -3.93 -14.90
N THR A 139 21.22 -4.35 -13.63
CA THR A 139 21.32 -5.77 -13.24
C THR A 139 20.14 -6.56 -13.78
N LEU A 140 18.90 -6.08 -13.61
CA LEU A 140 17.71 -6.78 -14.12
C LEU A 140 17.73 -6.89 -15.65
N SER A 141 18.18 -5.83 -16.34
CA SER A 141 18.27 -5.80 -17.80
C SER A 141 19.28 -6.82 -18.36
N SER A 142 20.44 -6.98 -17.71
CA SER A 142 21.45 -7.94 -18.15
C SER A 142 21.00 -9.40 -17.95
N HIS A 143 20.27 -9.69 -16.88
CA HIS A 143 19.70 -11.03 -16.65
C HIS A 143 18.64 -11.37 -17.70
N SER A 144 17.78 -10.41 -18.06
CA SER A 144 16.75 -10.58 -19.10
C SER A 144 17.37 -10.88 -20.48
N GLN A 145 18.46 -10.19 -20.84
CA GLN A 145 19.18 -10.43 -22.10
C GLN A 145 19.85 -11.80 -22.15
N SER A 146 20.39 -12.28 -21.03
CA SER A 146 20.98 -13.63 -20.95
C SER A 146 19.93 -14.72 -21.20
N LEU A 147 18.74 -14.58 -20.61
CA LEU A 147 17.67 -15.58 -20.68
C LEU A 147 16.92 -15.57 -22.03
N SER A 148 16.83 -14.43 -22.71
CA SER A 148 16.11 -14.27 -24.01
C SER A 148 16.86 -14.83 -25.22
N SER A 149 18.11 -15.28 -25.06
CA SER A 149 18.82 -16.07 -26.07
C SER A 149 18.28 -17.51 -26.20
N SER A 150 17.44 -17.94 -25.26
CA SER A 150 16.62 -19.16 -25.30
C SER A 150 15.23 -18.83 -25.85
N SER A 151 14.77 -19.57 -26.85
CA SER A 151 13.65 -19.32 -27.77
C SER A 151 12.22 -19.34 -27.19
N SER A 152 12.01 -18.89 -25.94
CA SER A 152 10.68 -18.74 -25.33
C SER A 152 10.37 -17.26 -25.03
N SER A 153 9.40 -16.71 -25.76
CA SER A 153 9.01 -15.30 -25.87
C SER A 153 8.41 -14.64 -24.60
N SER A 154 8.76 -15.05 -23.39
CA SER A 154 8.32 -14.35 -22.18
C SER A 154 9.14 -13.08 -21.99
N SER A 155 8.60 -11.94 -22.42
CA SER A 155 9.18 -10.61 -22.19
C SER A 155 9.24 -10.33 -20.68
N PHE A 156 10.38 -10.60 -20.05
CA PHE A 156 10.58 -10.25 -18.64
C PHE A 156 10.40 -8.75 -18.45
N SER A 157 9.45 -8.37 -17.59
CA SER A 157 9.04 -6.99 -17.46
C SER A 157 10.14 -6.17 -16.80
N SER A 158 10.68 -5.20 -17.55
CA SER A 158 11.45 -4.11 -16.95
C SER A 158 10.56 -3.40 -15.93
N MET A 159 11.14 -3.01 -14.80
CA MET A 159 10.43 -2.30 -13.74
C MET A 159 9.78 -1.04 -14.30
N PRO A 160 8.45 -0.86 -14.18
CA PRO A 160 7.76 0.22 -14.85
C PRO A 160 7.96 1.58 -14.17
N LYS A 161 8.57 2.54 -14.89
CA LYS A 161 8.76 3.92 -14.42
C LYS A 161 7.46 4.58 -13.95
N SER A 162 6.35 4.33 -14.64
CA SER A 162 5.04 4.93 -14.33
C SER A 162 4.57 4.63 -12.91
N TRP A 163 5.00 3.52 -12.32
CA TRP A 163 4.60 3.11 -10.98
C TRP A 163 5.28 3.96 -9.89
N PHE A 164 6.55 4.33 -10.09
CA PHE A 164 7.21 5.32 -9.23
C PHE A 164 6.52 6.68 -9.32
N LEU A 165 6.17 7.11 -10.54
CA LEU A 165 5.49 8.39 -10.75
C LEU A 165 4.08 8.39 -10.13
N ARG A 166 3.36 7.25 -10.20
CA ARG A 166 2.07 7.05 -9.53
C ARG A 166 2.18 7.27 -8.02
N ILE A 167 3.19 6.69 -7.36
CA ILE A 167 3.42 6.89 -5.92
C ILE A 167 3.65 8.38 -5.60
N ILE A 168 4.46 9.07 -6.40
CA ILE A 168 4.75 10.49 -6.18
C ILE A 168 3.46 11.32 -6.32
N SER A 169 2.69 11.12 -7.38
CA SER A 169 1.44 11.84 -7.61
C SER A 169 0.41 11.56 -6.51
N ALA A 170 0.24 10.31 -6.09
CA ALA A 170 -0.67 9.94 -5.00
C ALA A 170 -0.27 10.62 -3.68
N ARG A 171 1.02 10.67 -3.34
CA ARG A 171 1.50 11.33 -2.12
C ARG A 171 1.45 12.86 -2.19
N GLU A 172 1.65 13.44 -3.38
CA GLU A 172 1.54 14.90 -3.56
C GLU A 172 0.11 15.39 -3.34
N GLN A 173 -0.90 14.63 -3.77
CA GLN A 173 -2.32 14.96 -3.53
C GLN A 173 -2.64 15.14 -2.03
N TYR A 174 -1.99 14.36 -1.17
CA TYR A 174 -2.18 14.37 0.28
C TYR A 174 -1.10 15.14 1.05
N LEU A 175 -0.28 15.94 0.36
CA LEU A 175 0.84 16.69 0.96
C LEU A 175 0.40 17.65 2.08
N ASN A 176 -0.84 18.16 2.00
CA ASN A 176 -1.43 19.06 2.98
C ASN A 176 -2.28 18.35 4.03
N ASN A 177 -2.14 17.02 4.18
CA ASN A 177 -2.98 16.19 5.04
C ASN A 177 -4.48 16.36 4.75
N ALA A 178 -4.84 16.43 3.46
CA ALA A 178 -6.24 16.46 3.06
C ALA A 178 -6.96 15.21 3.58
N PRO A 179 -8.20 15.32 4.10
CA PRO A 179 -8.94 14.16 4.58
C PRO A 179 -9.34 13.24 3.43
N TYR A 180 -9.52 11.95 3.73
CA TYR A 180 -10.06 11.00 2.75
C TYR A 180 -11.59 11.13 2.74
N PRO A 181 -12.22 11.34 1.57
CA PRO A 181 -13.67 11.53 1.51
C PRO A 181 -14.45 10.26 1.88
N SER A 182 -13.87 9.09 1.61
CA SER A 182 -14.47 7.80 1.92
C SER A 182 -13.43 6.74 2.28
N LEU A 183 -13.87 5.61 2.84
CA LEU A 183 -13.03 4.45 3.06
C LEU A 183 -12.44 3.91 1.74
N ASP A 184 -13.24 3.94 0.68
CA ASP A 184 -12.82 3.58 -0.68
C ASP A 184 -11.70 4.49 -1.22
N ALA A 185 -11.78 5.80 -0.96
CA ALA A 185 -10.70 6.72 -1.34
C ALA A 185 -9.39 6.44 -0.58
N LEU A 186 -9.48 6.02 0.69
CA LEU A 186 -8.33 5.56 1.46
C LEU A 186 -7.74 4.27 0.88
N GLU A 187 -8.57 3.34 0.42
CA GLU A 187 -8.11 2.13 -0.27
C GLU A 187 -7.42 2.42 -1.59
N SER A 188 -8.01 3.31 -2.40
CA SER A 188 -7.42 3.80 -3.66
C SER A 188 -6.05 4.45 -3.44
N TYR A 189 -5.91 5.21 -2.36
CA TYR A 189 -4.62 5.76 -1.93
C TYR A 189 -3.64 4.65 -1.51
N ALA A 190 -4.09 3.67 -0.73
CA ALA A 190 -3.26 2.55 -0.28
C ALA A 190 -2.79 1.67 -1.45
N GLU A 191 -3.64 1.47 -2.45
CA GLU A 191 -3.33 0.79 -3.71
C GLU A 191 -2.26 1.55 -4.50
N SER A 192 -2.48 2.85 -4.71
CA SER A 192 -1.58 3.70 -5.46
C SER A 192 -0.22 3.91 -4.80
N THR A 193 -0.11 3.65 -3.49
CA THR A 193 1.13 3.78 -2.72
C THR A 193 1.73 2.44 -2.32
N TYR A 194 1.15 1.75 -1.34
CA TYR A 194 1.74 0.56 -0.73
C TYR A 194 1.61 -0.69 -1.59
N SER A 195 0.50 -0.89 -2.31
CA SER A 195 0.42 -1.97 -3.30
C SER A 195 1.43 -1.74 -4.42
N THR A 196 1.49 -0.51 -4.98
CA THR A 196 2.50 -0.11 -5.99
C THR A 196 3.94 -0.51 -5.61
N LEU A 197 4.31 -0.44 -4.33
CA LEU A 197 5.63 -0.92 -3.86
C LEU A 197 5.81 -2.43 -3.99
N LEU A 198 4.77 -3.22 -3.70
CA LEU A 198 4.82 -4.67 -3.80
C LEU A 198 4.88 -5.10 -5.26
N TYR A 199 4.06 -4.53 -6.10
CA TYR A 199 4.11 -4.79 -7.53
C TYR A 199 5.44 -4.37 -8.18
N LEU A 200 6.03 -3.23 -7.77
CA LEU A 200 7.39 -2.86 -8.17
C LEU A 200 8.41 -3.93 -7.72
N THR A 201 8.23 -4.50 -6.53
CA THR A 201 9.10 -5.58 -6.03
C THR A 201 8.87 -6.89 -6.81
N LEU A 202 7.62 -7.23 -7.17
CA LEU A 202 7.29 -8.36 -8.03
C LEU A 202 7.93 -8.20 -9.42
N SER A 203 7.92 -6.99 -9.99
CA SER A 203 8.57 -6.70 -11.28
C SER A 203 10.10 -6.81 -11.24
N ALA A 204 10.71 -6.80 -10.05
CA ALA A 204 12.13 -7.06 -9.88
C ALA A 204 12.47 -8.57 -9.82
N LEU A 205 11.45 -9.43 -9.78
CA LEU A 205 11.60 -10.87 -9.86
C LEU A 205 11.31 -11.33 -11.29
N PRO A 206 11.92 -12.44 -11.75
CA PRO A 206 11.63 -13.01 -13.07
C PRO A 206 10.29 -13.78 -13.04
N LEU A 207 9.20 -13.09 -12.73
CA LEU A 207 7.83 -13.62 -12.66
C LEU A 207 6.83 -12.64 -13.27
N SER A 208 5.78 -13.17 -13.89
CA SER A 208 4.68 -12.41 -14.47
C SER A 208 3.37 -13.13 -14.15
N SER A 209 2.82 -12.84 -12.97
CA SER A 209 1.71 -13.61 -12.42
C SER A 209 0.61 -12.69 -11.93
N LEU A 210 -0.55 -12.74 -12.61
CA LEU A 210 -1.73 -11.97 -12.21
C LEU A 210 -2.18 -12.35 -10.80
N THR A 211 -2.12 -13.64 -10.46
CA THR A 211 -2.41 -14.13 -9.11
C THR A 211 -1.48 -13.51 -8.07
N ALA A 212 -0.19 -13.41 -8.38
CA ALA A 212 0.77 -12.79 -7.48
C ALA A 212 0.48 -11.29 -7.27
N ASP A 213 0.08 -10.61 -8.35
CA ASP A 213 -0.31 -9.21 -8.33
C ASP A 213 -1.57 -9.00 -7.47
N HIS A 214 -2.63 -9.79 -7.65
CA HIS A 214 -3.85 -9.66 -6.83
C HIS A 214 -3.58 -9.88 -5.33
N ILE A 215 -2.77 -10.90 -4.97
CA ILE A 215 -2.35 -11.13 -3.58
C ILE A 215 -1.58 -9.91 -3.05
N ALA A 216 -0.67 -9.36 -3.87
CA ALA A 216 0.07 -8.15 -3.52
C ALA A 216 -0.82 -6.92 -3.38
N SER A 217 -1.88 -6.78 -4.18
CA SER A 217 -2.88 -5.71 -4.08
C SER A 217 -3.49 -5.67 -2.68
N HIS A 218 -4.05 -6.78 -2.22
CA HIS A 218 -4.69 -6.84 -0.91
C HIS A 218 -3.69 -6.60 0.23
N ILE A 219 -2.51 -7.21 0.19
CA ILE A 219 -1.49 -6.98 1.22
C ILE A 219 -1.02 -5.52 1.23
N GLY A 220 -0.89 -4.91 0.05
CA GLY A 220 -0.54 -3.51 -0.13
C GLY A 220 -1.60 -2.57 0.43
N LYS A 221 -2.87 -2.75 0.05
CA LYS A 221 -4.02 -2.00 0.57
C LYS A 221 -4.09 -2.09 2.09
N ALA A 222 -4.01 -3.29 2.66
CA ALA A 222 -3.96 -3.50 4.10
C ALA A 222 -2.79 -2.74 4.75
N SER A 223 -1.59 -2.87 4.18
CA SER A 223 -0.39 -2.21 4.72
C SER A 223 -0.48 -0.68 4.67
N GLY A 224 -1.10 -0.14 3.63
CA GLY A 224 -1.30 1.30 3.45
C GLY A 224 -2.35 1.89 4.37
N ILE A 225 -3.51 1.22 4.54
CA ILE A 225 -4.52 1.61 5.53
C ILE A 225 -3.89 1.65 6.92
N VAL A 226 -3.13 0.61 7.28
CA VAL A 226 -2.47 0.56 8.58
C VAL A 226 -1.38 1.63 8.71
N ALA A 227 -0.69 2.01 7.63
CA ALA A 227 0.25 3.12 7.67
C ALA A 227 -0.42 4.47 7.98
N VAL A 228 -1.62 4.71 7.44
CA VAL A 228 -2.43 5.90 7.77
C VAL A 228 -2.85 5.87 9.25
N LEU A 229 -3.37 4.74 9.74
CA LEU A 229 -3.71 4.59 11.16
C LEU A 229 -2.50 4.83 12.07
N ARG A 230 -1.33 4.26 11.74
CA ARG A 230 -0.07 4.49 12.49
C ARG A 230 0.35 5.96 12.50
N GLY A 231 0.06 6.71 11.43
CA GLY A 231 0.40 8.12 11.29
C GLY A 231 -0.53 9.06 12.05
N LEU A 232 -1.78 8.64 12.34
CA LEU A 232 -2.81 9.48 12.94
C LEU A 232 -2.35 10.21 14.21
N PRO A 233 -1.73 9.56 15.22
CA PRO A 233 -1.29 10.27 16.43
C PRO A 233 -0.22 11.33 16.17
N LEU A 234 0.61 11.13 15.15
CA LEU A 234 1.72 12.03 14.82
C LEU A 234 1.24 13.23 14.02
N LEU A 235 0.23 13.04 13.17
CA LEU A 235 -0.37 14.10 12.36
C LEU A 235 -1.40 14.92 13.13
N ALA A 236 -2.18 14.28 14.02
CA ALA A 236 -3.14 14.99 14.86
C ALA A 236 -2.43 15.90 15.89
N PHE A 237 -1.26 15.48 16.37
CA PHE A 237 -0.47 16.20 17.38
C PHE A 237 0.99 16.36 16.91
N PRO A 238 1.25 17.25 15.94
CA PRO A 238 2.60 17.46 15.44
C PRO A 238 3.50 18.00 16.56
N SER A 239 4.75 17.55 16.59
CA SER A 239 5.73 18.09 17.54
C SER A 239 5.97 19.58 17.25
N PRO A 240 6.24 20.41 18.29
CA PRO A 240 6.59 21.81 18.10
C PRO A 240 7.75 21.95 17.11
N ALA A 241 7.65 22.90 16.17
CA ALA A 241 8.72 23.15 15.21
C ALA A 241 10.02 23.44 15.97
N PRO A 242 11.16 22.80 15.61
CA PRO A 242 12.40 23.06 16.29
C PRO A 242 12.81 24.53 16.08
N HIS A 243 12.93 25.28 17.17
CA HIS A 243 13.41 26.65 17.17
C HIS A 243 14.90 26.70 16.79
N HIS A 244 15.21 26.68 15.50
CA HIS A 244 16.55 26.98 15.03
C HIS A 244 16.69 28.50 14.90
N SER A 245 17.19 29.12 15.96
CA SER A 245 17.61 30.51 16.05
C SER A 245 18.80 30.78 15.12
N ASN A 246 18.55 30.93 13.81
CA ASN A 246 19.53 31.55 12.93
C ASN A 246 18.91 32.26 11.72
N ARG A 247 17.78 32.95 11.96
CA ARG A 247 17.27 33.96 11.00
C ARG A 247 17.89 35.32 11.32
N SER A 248 19.21 35.41 11.13
CA SER A 248 19.91 36.68 10.99
C SER A 248 20.17 36.90 9.50
N GLY A 249 19.49 37.88 8.90
CA GLY A 249 19.85 38.39 7.57
C GLY A 249 18.68 38.73 6.66
N LEU A 250 18.41 40.04 6.55
CA LEU A 250 17.58 40.74 5.57
C LEU A 250 16.06 40.49 5.61
N GLY A 251 15.39 41.25 6.47
CA GLY A 251 13.98 41.61 6.33
C GLY A 251 13.83 43.11 6.58
N LEU A 252 13.64 43.88 5.51
CA LEU A 252 13.20 45.28 5.55
C LEU A 252 11.93 45.39 6.40
N GLY A 253 11.88 46.41 7.26
CA GLY A 253 10.83 46.65 8.24
C GLY A 253 9.45 46.87 7.62
N LEU A 254 8.72 45.79 7.41
CA LEU A 254 7.27 45.77 7.28
C LEU A 254 6.74 44.80 8.34
N GLY A 255 5.93 45.33 9.27
CA GLY A 255 5.42 44.65 10.45
C GLY A 255 4.49 43.47 10.15
N ALA A 256 5.05 42.34 9.74
CA ALA A 256 4.37 41.05 9.71
C ALA A 256 4.68 40.26 10.99
N SER A 257 4.26 40.80 12.13
CA SER A 257 4.13 40.03 13.36
C SER A 257 2.94 39.07 13.22
N GLY A 258 3.19 37.76 13.10
CA GLY A 258 2.15 36.75 13.38
C GLY A 258 1.93 35.60 12.39
N LEU A 259 2.83 35.29 11.45
CA LEU A 259 2.71 34.08 10.63
C LEU A 259 3.83 33.06 10.93
N GLU A 260 3.99 32.70 12.19
CA GLU A 260 4.53 31.37 12.49
C GLU A 260 3.46 30.37 12.05
N SER A 261 3.70 29.69 10.94
CA SER A 261 2.84 28.59 10.48
C SER A 261 2.95 27.46 11.49
N THR A 262 2.19 27.54 12.58
CA THR A 262 1.97 26.42 13.49
C THR A 262 1.44 25.29 12.62
N ARG A 263 2.13 24.14 12.61
CA ARG A 263 1.62 22.96 11.88
C ARG A 263 0.26 22.63 12.48
N GLN A 264 -0.80 22.90 11.74
CA GLN A 264 -2.15 22.54 12.15
C GLN A 264 -2.22 21.01 12.16
N GLY A 265 -2.65 20.44 13.29
CA GLY A 265 -2.91 19.01 13.39
C GLY A 265 -3.99 18.60 12.41
N ALA A 266 -3.94 17.36 11.93
CA ALA A 266 -4.91 16.82 10.99
C ALA A 266 -5.33 15.39 11.39
N VAL A 267 -6.62 15.10 11.32
CA VAL A 267 -7.16 13.75 11.48
C VAL A 267 -7.33 13.10 10.10
N THR A 268 -6.61 12.01 9.87
CA THR A 268 -6.51 11.34 8.55
C THR A 268 -7.44 10.14 8.39
N LEU A 269 -8.50 10.06 9.19
CA LEU A 269 -9.54 9.04 9.02
C LEU A 269 -10.49 9.41 7.87
N PRO A 270 -11.12 8.42 7.23
CA PRO A 270 -12.18 8.67 6.25
C PRO A 270 -13.36 9.45 6.83
N LEU A 271 -13.84 10.44 6.09
CA LEU A 271 -14.92 11.34 6.54
C LEU A 271 -16.26 10.62 6.72
N ASP A 272 -16.57 9.64 5.87
CA ASP A 272 -17.75 8.78 5.98
C ASP A 272 -17.73 7.97 7.29
N ILE A 273 -16.61 7.34 7.61
CA ILE A 273 -16.44 6.57 8.85
C ILE A 273 -16.47 7.48 10.07
N MET A 274 -15.85 8.67 10.01
CA MET A 274 -15.93 9.65 11.08
C MET A 274 -17.37 10.09 11.32
N ALA A 275 -18.14 10.34 10.26
CA ALA A 275 -19.54 10.73 10.36
C ALA A 275 -20.41 9.62 10.96
N GLU A 276 -20.23 8.37 10.50
CA GLU A 276 -20.96 7.21 10.99
C GLU A 276 -20.70 6.95 12.48
N ALA A 277 -19.43 7.03 12.91
CA ALA A 277 -19.05 6.87 14.31
C ALA A 277 -19.28 8.12 15.18
N GLY A 278 -19.75 9.23 14.61
CA GLY A 278 -20.00 10.48 15.34
C GLY A 278 -18.72 11.21 15.81
N VAL A 279 -17.58 10.97 15.15
CA VAL A 279 -16.29 11.59 15.48
C VAL A 279 -16.29 13.06 15.04
N LYS A 280 -16.00 13.94 15.99
CA LYS A 280 -15.75 15.37 15.73
C LYS A 280 -14.27 15.65 15.86
N GLU A 281 -13.67 16.23 14.82
CA GLU A 281 -12.23 16.52 14.79
C GLU A 281 -11.76 17.37 15.98
N GLU A 282 -12.56 18.37 16.36
CA GLU A 282 -12.29 19.22 17.53
C GLU A 282 -12.18 18.41 18.83
N GLU A 283 -13.03 17.40 19.03
CA GLU A 283 -12.99 16.56 20.22
C GLU A 283 -11.76 15.64 20.22
N VAL A 284 -11.28 15.22 19.05
CA VAL A 284 -9.99 14.52 18.91
C VAL A 284 -8.85 15.43 19.38
N PHE A 285 -8.81 16.70 18.97
CA PHE A 285 -7.76 17.62 19.42
C PHE A 285 -7.84 17.96 20.91
N ARG A 286 -9.04 18.01 21.49
CA ARG A 286 -9.25 18.33 22.91
C ARG A 286 -8.99 17.15 23.85
N ARG A 287 -9.44 15.94 23.47
CA ARG A 287 -9.47 14.76 24.34
C ARG A 287 -8.53 13.65 23.89
N GLY A 288 -7.93 13.76 22.71
CA GLY A 288 -7.06 12.72 22.15
C GLY A 288 -7.80 11.40 22.00
N ALA A 289 -7.27 10.35 22.63
CA ALA A 289 -7.80 8.99 22.58
C ALA A 289 -9.21 8.83 23.17
N ASP A 290 -9.63 9.76 24.03
CA ASP A 290 -10.93 9.72 24.71
C ASP A 290 -12.03 10.48 23.95
N ALA A 291 -11.76 10.88 22.70
CA ALA A 291 -12.75 11.50 21.84
C ALA A 291 -13.88 10.50 21.51
N PRO A 292 -15.17 10.89 21.70
CA PRO A 292 -16.30 10.01 21.41
C PRO A 292 -16.27 9.51 19.96
N GLY A 293 -16.53 8.21 19.77
CA GLY A 293 -16.56 7.56 18.45
C GLY A 293 -15.21 7.26 17.83
N LEU A 294 -14.10 7.78 18.36
CA LEU A 294 -12.80 7.65 17.70
C LEU A 294 -12.30 6.20 17.64
N ARG A 295 -12.51 5.43 18.71
CA ARG A 295 -12.15 4.00 18.73
C ARG A 295 -13.00 3.20 17.76
N ASP A 296 -14.29 3.52 17.65
CA ASP A 296 -15.20 2.86 16.70
C ASP A 296 -14.81 3.17 15.24
N ALA A 297 -14.43 4.41 14.95
CA ALA A 297 -13.90 4.79 13.64
C ALA A 297 -12.58 4.08 13.31
N VAL A 298 -11.64 4.02 14.26
CA VAL A 298 -10.38 3.29 14.10
C VAL A 298 -10.65 1.79 13.92
N PHE A 299 -11.61 1.22 14.66
CA PHE A 299 -12.05 -0.17 14.52
C PHE A 299 -12.58 -0.45 13.11
N ALA A 300 -13.47 0.39 12.57
CA ALA A 300 -14.02 0.21 11.22
C ALA A 300 -12.92 0.23 10.15
N VAL A 301 -12.01 1.21 10.20
CA VAL A 301 -10.88 1.30 9.26
C VAL A 301 -9.91 0.12 9.42
N ALA A 302 -9.62 -0.30 10.65
CA ALA A 302 -8.76 -1.44 10.93
C ALA A 302 -9.37 -2.77 10.47
N THR A 303 -10.69 -2.92 10.59
CA THR A 303 -11.46 -4.07 10.08
C THR A 303 -11.26 -4.19 8.58
N ARG A 304 -11.38 -3.08 7.83
CA ARG A 304 -11.16 -3.09 6.39
C ARG A 304 -9.76 -3.54 5.98
N ALA A 305 -8.73 -3.14 6.74
CA ALA A 305 -7.37 -3.62 6.52
C ALA A 305 -7.22 -5.13 6.82
N ASN A 306 -7.90 -5.63 7.85
CA ASN A 306 -7.90 -7.05 8.19
C ASN A 306 -8.63 -7.89 7.14
N ASP A 307 -9.73 -7.40 6.56
CA ASP A 307 -10.46 -8.08 5.49
C ASP A 307 -9.56 -8.34 4.28
N HIS A 308 -8.76 -7.36 3.87
CA HIS A 308 -7.75 -7.56 2.83
C HIS A 308 -6.73 -8.65 3.19
N LEU A 309 -6.27 -8.73 4.45
CA LEU A 309 -5.37 -9.81 4.87
C LEU A 309 -6.07 -11.17 4.86
N ILE A 310 -7.35 -11.24 5.23
CA ILE A 310 -8.15 -12.46 5.15
C ILE A 310 -8.27 -12.90 3.69
N THR A 311 -8.61 -12.01 2.77
CA THR A 311 -8.72 -12.34 1.34
C THR A 311 -7.38 -12.82 0.79
N ALA A 312 -6.27 -12.13 1.06
CA ALA A 312 -4.94 -12.56 0.63
C ALA A 312 -4.56 -13.95 1.17
N ARG A 313 -4.89 -14.26 2.44
CA ARG A 313 -4.68 -15.59 3.03
C ARG A 313 -5.54 -16.65 2.37
N GLN A 314 -6.79 -16.33 2.06
CA GLN A 314 -7.70 -17.25 1.40
C GLN A 314 -7.24 -17.55 -0.03
N MET A 315 -6.80 -16.54 -0.78
CA MET A 315 -6.21 -16.72 -2.11
C MET A 315 -4.98 -17.63 -2.06
N LEU A 316 -4.03 -17.36 -1.15
CA LEU A 316 -2.87 -18.23 -0.96
C LEU A 316 -3.27 -19.67 -0.63
N LYS A 317 -4.24 -19.85 0.28
CA LYS A 317 -4.74 -21.17 0.65
C LYS A 317 -5.35 -21.91 -0.55
N ASN A 318 -6.13 -21.21 -1.39
CA ASN A 318 -6.73 -21.77 -2.58
C ASN A 318 -5.66 -22.21 -3.58
N VAL A 319 -4.67 -21.34 -3.86
CA VAL A 319 -3.53 -21.67 -4.73
C VAL A 319 -2.81 -22.89 -4.19
N PHE A 320 -2.45 -22.96 -2.91
CA PHE A 320 -1.77 -24.13 -2.34
C PHE A 320 -2.61 -25.41 -2.35
N ALA A 321 -3.93 -25.30 -2.43
CA ALA A 321 -4.86 -26.43 -2.50
C ALA A 321 -5.22 -26.87 -3.93
N GLY A 322 -4.69 -26.21 -4.96
CA GLY A 322 -5.07 -26.47 -6.35
C GLY A 322 -6.49 -26.06 -6.71
N GLN A 323 -7.05 -25.12 -5.94
CA GLN A 323 -8.38 -24.56 -6.14
C GLN A 323 -8.28 -23.25 -6.94
N ASP A 324 -9.39 -22.87 -7.58
CA ASP A 324 -9.47 -21.55 -8.20
C ASP A 324 -9.25 -20.46 -7.15
N VAL A 325 -8.53 -19.41 -7.54
CA VAL A 325 -8.20 -18.27 -6.67
C VAL A 325 -9.45 -17.55 -6.18
N GLY A 326 -10.58 -17.76 -6.86
CA GLY A 326 -11.87 -17.19 -6.52
C GLY A 326 -11.98 -15.79 -7.09
N HIS A 327 -12.05 -15.69 -8.42
CA HIS A 327 -12.24 -14.42 -9.13
C HIS A 327 -13.69 -13.87 -9.01
N GLU A 328 -14.62 -14.63 -8.43
CA GLU A 328 -16.04 -14.25 -8.34
C GLU A 328 -16.34 -13.09 -7.38
N PHE A 329 -15.49 -12.83 -6.37
CA PHE A 329 -15.77 -11.78 -5.39
C PHE A 329 -15.29 -10.38 -5.79
N GLU A 330 -14.39 -10.25 -6.79
CA GLU A 330 -13.79 -8.96 -7.18
C GLU A 330 -14.57 -8.25 -8.31
N HIS A 331 -15.28 -8.98 -9.16
CA HIS A 331 -16.02 -8.37 -10.28
C HIS A 331 -17.27 -7.57 -9.88
N ALA A 332 -17.66 -7.57 -8.60
CA ALA A 332 -18.74 -6.69 -8.12
C ALA A 332 -18.24 -5.26 -7.82
N ALA A 333 -16.94 -5.09 -7.49
CA ALA A 333 -16.34 -3.78 -7.17
C ALA A 333 -15.51 -3.23 -8.34
N GLU A 334 -14.86 -4.08 -9.13
CA GLU A 334 -13.92 -3.66 -10.19
C GLU A 334 -14.59 -3.20 -11.50
N GLN A 335 -15.87 -3.50 -11.73
CA GLN A 335 -16.58 -3.10 -12.96
C GLN A 335 -16.74 -1.57 -13.12
N LEU A 336 -16.46 -0.79 -12.07
CA LEU A 336 -16.48 0.68 -12.10
C LEU A 336 -15.11 1.30 -12.41
N GLU A 337 -13.99 0.61 -12.21
CA GLU A 337 -12.65 1.21 -12.33
C GLU A 337 -11.91 0.87 -13.64
N HIS A 338 -12.28 -0.21 -14.33
CA HIS A 338 -11.58 -0.64 -15.54
C HIS A 338 -11.92 0.17 -16.82
N ARG A 339 -12.72 1.24 -16.70
CA ARG A 339 -13.22 2.01 -17.86
C ARG A 339 -12.34 3.20 -18.27
N ASP A 340 -11.34 3.57 -17.48
CA ASP A 340 -10.45 4.70 -17.77
C ASP A 340 -8.97 4.30 -17.81
N TYR A 341 -8.59 3.52 -18.82
CA TYR A 341 -7.20 3.43 -19.28
C TYR A 341 -7.10 4.09 -20.67
N PRO A 342 -6.63 5.34 -20.81
CA PRO A 342 -6.27 5.86 -22.11
C PRO A 342 -4.84 5.40 -22.45
N SER A 343 -4.75 4.45 -23.38
CA SER A 343 -3.59 4.32 -24.26
C SER A 343 -3.48 5.57 -25.13
N HIS A 344 -2.26 5.93 -25.52
CA HIS A 344 -1.86 7.02 -26.44
C HIS A 344 -1.55 8.38 -25.80
N TYR A 345 -0.26 8.66 -25.61
CA TYR A 345 0.27 10.03 -25.72
C TYR A 345 1.09 10.13 -27.01
N SER A 346 0.50 10.74 -28.03
CA SER A 346 1.20 11.30 -29.18
C SER A 346 1.40 12.79 -28.93
N SER A 347 2.64 13.23 -28.97
CA SER A 347 3.07 14.62 -28.75
C SER A 347 2.62 15.53 -29.90
N SER A 348 2.03 16.69 -29.59
CA SER A 348 1.99 17.86 -30.47
C SER A 348 1.78 19.16 -29.67
N PRO A 349 2.23 20.33 -30.17
CA PRO A 349 2.71 21.42 -29.35
C PRO A 349 1.67 22.49 -28.97
N LEU A 350 1.97 23.17 -27.86
CA LEU A 350 1.21 24.22 -27.21
C LEU A 350 0.89 25.43 -28.12
N SER A 351 -0.34 25.92 -28.01
CA SER A 351 -0.77 27.27 -28.41
C SER A 351 -0.98 28.14 -27.16
N PRO A 352 -0.70 29.46 -27.19
CA PRO A 352 -0.66 30.30 -26.00
C PRO A 352 -2.04 30.80 -25.52
N SER A 353 -2.17 30.95 -24.20
CA SER A 353 -3.31 31.53 -23.48
C SER A 353 -3.54 33.02 -23.78
N PRO A 354 -4.79 33.52 -23.79
CA PRO A 354 -5.10 34.95 -23.89
C PRO A 354 -4.93 35.70 -22.56
N SER A 355 -4.64 36.99 -22.67
CA SER A 355 -4.37 37.97 -21.61
C SER A 355 -5.63 38.42 -20.84
N PRO A 356 -5.51 38.91 -19.59
CA PRO A 356 -6.67 39.39 -18.80
C PRO A 356 -7.05 40.85 -19.11
N PRO A 357 -8.34 41.24 -18.93
CA PRO A 357 -8.80 42.62 -19.13
C PRO A 357 -8.60 43.51 -17.88
N PRO A 358 -8.61 44.85 -18.04
CA PRO A 358 -8.16 45.79 -17.01
C PRO A 358 -9.24 46.21 -15.99
N SER A 359 -8.75 46.61 -14.83
CA SER A 359 -9.46 47.06 -13.63
C SER A 359 -10.25 48.37 -13.85
N ARG A 360 -11.52 48.41 -13.40
CA ARG A 360 -12.29 49.65 -13.27
C ARG A 360 -12.75 49.85 -11.82
N THR A 361 -12.31 50.94 -11.24
CA THR A 361 -12.73 51.51 -9.95
C THR A 361 -14.14 52.12 -10.05
N GLN A 362 -14.98 51.93 -9.02
CA GLN A 362 -15.96 52.93 -8.56
C GLN A 362 -16.48 52.61 -7.15
N ASN A 363 -16.81 53.70 -6.44
CA ASN A 363 -17.06 53.84 -5.01
C ASN A 363 -18.54 53.66 -4.58
N ARG A 364 -18.72 53.17 -3.33
CA ARG A 364 -19.80 53.44 -2.31
C ARG A 364 -21.24 52.92 -2.52
N PRO A 365 -22.11 52.88 -1.47
CA PRO A 365 -21.94 52.76 0.01
C PRO A 365 -22.86 51.64 0.62
N PRO A 366 -22.99 51.46 1.97
CA PRO A 366 -23.63 50.30 2.59
C PRO A 366 -25.08 50.56 3.05
N GLU A 367 -25.93 49.52 3.01
CA GLU A 367 -27.24 49.50 3.67
C GLU A 367 -27.43 48.24 4.52
N ALA A 368 -28.30 48.41 5.51
CA ALA A 368 -28.41 47.71 6.78
C ALA A 368 -29.68 46.83 6.83
N TYR A 369 -29.62 45.82 7.71
CA TYR A 369 -30.70 45.15 8.46
C TYR A 369 -32.07 44.93 7.80
N ASP A 370 -32.54 43.67 7.77
CA ASP A 370 -33.74 43.33 8.55
C ASP A 370 -33.79 41.86 8.97
N SER A 371 -34.40 41.65 10.14
CA SER A 371 -34.68 40.38 10.80
C SER A 371 -36.11 39.92 10.45
N ALA A 372 -36.39 38.62 10.62
CA ALA A 372 -37.51 38.08 11.41
C ALA A 372 -38.07 36.74 10.87
N ASP A 373 -38.42 35.90 11.85
CA ASP A 373 -39.49 34.91 11.90
C ASP A 373 -39.24 33.43 11.50
N ASP A 374 -38.94 32.66 12.56
CA ASP A 374 -39.44 31.30 12.92
C ASP A 374 -41.00 31.32 13.07
N PRO A 375 -41.79 30.23 13.30
CA PRO A 375 -41.38 28.90 13.77
C PRO A 375 -42.14 27.64 13.29
N SER A 376 -41.65 26.49 13.79
CA SER A 376 -42.39 25.33 14.35
C SER A 376 -42.70 24.08 13.50
N GLY A 377 -42.30 22.91 14.05
CA GLY A 377 -43.20 21.75 14.20
C GLY A 377 -42.68 20.33 13.86
N GLY A 378 -42.45 19.51 14.89
CA GLY A 378 -42.54 18.03 14.86
C GLY A 378 -41.20 17.27 14.75
N GLY A 379 -40.73 16.42 15.66
CA GLY A 379 -41.39 15.77 16.80
C GLY A 379 -41.78 14.31 16.49
N TYR A 380 -40.81 13.39 16.44
CA TYR A 380 -41.04 11.96 16.71
C TYR A 380 -39.76 11.26 17.18
N ASP A 381 -39.81 10.85 18.43
CA ASP A 381 -38.94 9.91 19.13
C ASP A 381 -39.62 8.55 19.09
N LEU A 382 -38.92 7.48 18.71
CA LEU A 382 -39.27 6.09 19.06
C LEU A 382 -38.02 5.19 19.00
N SER A 383 -37.46 4.96 20.20
CA SER A 383 -37.07 3.67 20.76
C SER A 383 -36.13 2.69 20.01
N ARG A 384 -34.97 2.51 20.64
CA ARG A 384 -34.21 1.26 20.86
C ARG A 384 -35.02 -0.03 20.66
N GLU A 385 -34.42 -0.99 19.93
CA GLU A 385 -34.45 -2.41 20.29
C GLU A 385 -33.15 -3.11 19.85
N THR A 386 -32.45 -3.61 20.85
CA THR A 386 -31.41 -4.65 20.80
C THR A 386 -31.91 -5.92 20.12
N TYR A 387 -31.08 -6.60 19.31
CA TYR A 387 -30.98 -8.07 19.41
C TYR A 387 -29.61 -8.59 18.94
N SER A 388 -29.08 -9.44 19.82
CA SER A 388 -27.95 -10.34 19.63
C SER A 388 -28.44 -11.63 18.96
N SER A 389 -27.48 -12.42 18.44
CA SER A 389 -27.47 -13.89 18.44
C SER A 389 -27.76 -14.66 17.14
N PHE A 390 -26.73 -15.44 16.78
CA PHE A 390 -26.71 -16.89 16.55
C PHE A 390 -27.02 -17.52 15.17
N THR A 391 -26.43 -18.71 15.10
CA THR A 391 -26.03 -19.60 14.01
C THR A 391 -27.12 -20.50 13.42
N SER A 392 -26.74 -21.10 12.27
CA SER A 392 -27.09 -22.43 11.72
C SER A 392 -28.53 -22.69 11.27
N TYR A 393 -28.68 -23.18 10.03
CA TYR A 393 -29.42 -24.40 9.60
C TYR A 393 -28.89 -24.73 8.18
N ASP A 394 -28.43 -25.93 7.83
CA ASP A 394 -29.00 -27.29 7.81
C ASP A 394 -29.96 -27.56 6.62
N THR A 395 -29.75 -28.76 6.07
CA THR A 395 -30.22 -29.40 4.82
C THR A 395 -31.74 -29.53 4.62
N PRO A 396 -32.18 -29.84 3.38
CA PRO A 396 -33.45 -30.55 3.21
C PRO A 396 -33.37 -31.78 2.27
N THR A 397 -34.01 -32.86 2.71
CA THR A 397 -34.79 -33.82 1.89
C THR A 397 -36.25 -33.71 2.37
N PRO A 398 -37.29 -34.05 1.58
CA PRO A 398 -37.82 -35.43 1.63
C PRO A 398 -38.68 -35.94 0.42
N SER A 399 -38.78 -37.28 0.35
CA SER A 399 -39.93 -38.22 0.10
C SER A 399 -40.93 -38.14 -1.10
N THR A 400 -40.83 -39.18 -1.94
CA THR A 400 -41.77 -40.30 -2.27
C THR A 400 -43.30 -40.11 -2.34
N SER A 401 -43.91 -40.60 -3.45
CA SER A 401 -45.20 -41.34 -3.45
C SER A 401 -45.33 -42.26 -4.69
N THR A 402 -45.94 -43.43 -4.50
CA THR A 402 -46.29 -44.48 -5.48
C THR A 402 -47.77 -44.42 -5.88
N PRO A 403 -48.23 -45.13 -6.95
CA PRO A 403 -48.98 -46.38 -6.71
C PRO A 403 -48.83 -47.52 -7.78
N THR A 404 -49.31 -48.70 -7.37
CA THR A 404 -49.58 -50.02 -8.02
C THR A 404 -50.72 -49.97 -9.08
N SER A 405 -51.03 -50.93 -9.99
CA SER A 405 -50.60 -52.30 -10.37
C SER A 405 -51.27 -52.78 -11.70
N SER A 406 -50.64 -53.78 -12.34
CA SER A 406 -51.20 -54.94 -13.11
C SER A 406 -51.67 -54.83 -14.58
N GLY A 407 -51.20 -55.78 -15.42
CA GLY A 407 -51.94 -56.27 -16.60
C GLY A 407 -51.14 -56.76 -17.84
N SER A 408 -50.79 -58.05 -17.86
CA SER A 408 -50.82 -58.97 -19.04
C SER A 408 -49.77 -58.92 -20.18
N SER A 409 -49.15 -60.09 -20.46
CA SER A 409 -48.45 -60.45 -21.72
C SER A 409 -49.43 -61.08 -22.74
N PRO A 410 -49.11 -61.25 -24.05
CA PRO A 410 -48.24 -62.37 -24.49
C PRO A 410 -47.35 -62.13 -25.74
N PHE A 411 -46.35 -63.03 -25.88
CA PHE A 411 -45.65 -63.57 -27.06
C PHE A 411 -45.76 -62.89 -28.45
N GLY A 412 -44.59 -62.64 -29.06
CA GLY A 412 -44.41 -62.41 -30.49
C GLY A 412 -42.94 -62.58 -30.93
N THR A 413 -42.73 -63.45 -31.92
CA THR A 413 -41.48 -64.04 -32.43
C THR A 413 -40.67 -63.09 -33.35
N ALA A 414 -39.32 -63.18 -33.28
CA ALA A 414 -38.20 -62.88 -34.21
C ALA A 414 -38.47 -62.22 -35.61
N PRO A 415 -37.51 -61.52 -36.29
CA PRO A 415 -36.08 -61.87 -36.31
C PRO A 415 -35.04 -60.72 -36.41
N ALA A 416 -33.79 -61.17 -36.34
CA ALA A 416 -32.52 -60.46 -36.46
C ALA A 416 -32.45 -59.42 -37.58
N GLN A 417 -31.91 -58.25 -37.23
CA GLN A 417 -31.16 -57.41 -38.15
C GLN A 417 -29.84 -57.00 -37.50
N THR A 418 -28.79 -57.51 -38.11
CA THR A 418 -27.39 -57.10 -38.01
C THR A 418 -27.27 -55.57 -38.06
N ARG A 419 -26.79 -54.95 -36.99
CA ARG A 419 -26.29 -53.57 -37.04
C ARG A 419 -24.79 -53.61 -36.81
N GLN A 420 -24.08 -53.33 -37.90
CA GLN A 420 -22.65 -53.10 -37.98
C GLN A 420 -22.21 -52.00 -37.01
N ASP A 421 -21.07 -52.24 -36.37
CA ASP A 421 -20.01 -51.29 -36.06
C ASP A 421 -20.42 -49.88 -35.63
N SER A 422 -20.44 -49.69 -34.30
CA SER A 422 -20.06 -48.40 -33.71
C SER A 422 -19.23 -48.66 -32.47
N LEU A 423 -17.93 -48.90 -32.68
CA LEU A 423 -16.94 -48.78 -31.63
C LEU A 423 -16.90 -47.32 -31.14
N SER A 424 -17.47 -47.11 -29.96
CA SER A 424 -17.07 -46.17 -28.90
C SER A 424 -17.05 -44.64 -29.15
N PRO A 425 -18.11 -43.91 -28.73
CA PRO A 425 -18.03 -42.49 -28.38
C PRO A 425 -17.33 -42.24 -27.02
N SER A 426 -17.17 -43.26 -26.19
CA SER A 426 -16.67 -43.17 -24.80
C SER A 426 -15.15 -42.97 -24.66
N LEU A 427 -14.37 -43.37 -25.67
CA LEU A 427 -12.91 -43.18 -25.67
C LEU A 427 -12.54 -41.73 -26.01
N SER A 428 -13.29 -41.09 -26.91
CA SER A 428 -13.04 -39.69 -27.30
C SER A 428 -13.37 -38.70 -26.18
N SER A 429 -14.44 -38.94 -25.41
CA SER A 429 -14.78 -38.12 -24.24
C SER A 429 -13.79 -38.29 -23.08
N GLY A 430 -13.31 -39.52 -22.86
CA GLY A 430 -12.27 -39.81 -21.86
C GLY A 430 -10.93 -39.13 -22.17
N ILE A 431 -10.52 -39.10 -23.44
CA ILE A 431 -9.29 -38.41 -23.87
C ILE A 431 -9.41 -36.88 -23.69
N THR A 432 -10.57 -36.29 -23.97
CA THR A 432 -10.81 -34.85 -23.77
C THR A 432 -10.78 -34.48 -22.28
N ALA A 433 -11.49 -35.22 -21.42
CA ALA A 433 -11.49 -34.99 -19.97
C ALA A 433 -10.08 -35.15 -19.36
N GLN A 434 -9.30 -36.10 -19.87
CA GLN A 434 -7.93 -36.32 -19.42
C GLN A 434 -6.98 -35.21 -19.87
N LYS A 435 -7.17 -34.64 -21.07
CA LYS A 435 -6.42 -33.46 -21.54
C LYS A 435 -6.77 -32.21 -20.75
N GLU A 436 -8.04 -31.97 -20.46
CA GLU A 436 -8.50 -30.84 -19.64
C GLU A 436 -7.93 -30.92 -18.21
N TYR A 437 -7.96 -32.10 -17.59
CA TYR A 437 -7.34 -32.32 -16.29
C TYR A 437 -5.83 -32.04 -16.32
N GLN A 438 -5.11 -32.54 -17.33
CA GLN A 438 -3.67 -32.29 -17.48
C GLN A 438 -3.35 -30.80 -17.67
N GLN A 439 -4.17 -30.08 -18.45
CA GLN A 439 -4.02 -28.63 -18.65
C GLN A 439 -4.27 -27.86 -17.35
N HIS A 440 -5.34 -28.18 -16.62
CA HIS A 440 -5.64 -27.55 -15.33
C HIS A 440 -4.51 -27.79 -14.32
N GLN A 441 -4.01 -29.01 -14.22
CA GLN A 441 -2.87 -29.35 -13.35
C GLN A 441 -1.59 -28.61 -13.76
N HIS A 442 -1.32 -28.48 -15.06
CA HIS A 442 -0.18 -27.71 -15.55
C HIS A 442 -0.28 -26.23 -15.18
N GLN A 443 -1.45 -25.61 -15.41
CA GLN A 443 -1.69 -24.21 -15.07
C GLN A 443 -1.57 -23.95 -13.57
N HIS A 444 -2.16 -24.84 -12.76
CA HIS A 444 -2.06 -24.77 -11.31
C HIS A 444 -0.60 -24.85 -10.83
N ASN A 445 0.20 -25.79 -11.37
CA ASN A 445 1.61 -25.91 -11.01
C ASN A 445 2.43 -24.65 -11.33
N ILE A 446 2.13 -23.99 -12.46
CA ILE A 446 2.76 -22.70 -12.82
C ILE A 446 2.40 -21.63 -11.78
N GLN A 447 1.10 -21.48 -11.48
CA GLN A 447 0.64 -20.49 -10.50
C GLN A 447 1.25 -20.72 -9.12
N LEU A 448 1.32 -21.97 -8.69
CA LEU A 448 1.94 -22.35 -7.42
C LEU A 448 3.41 -21.96 -7.39
N GLU A 449 4.18 -22.29 -8.44
CA GLU A 449 5.59 -21.94 -8.53
C GLU A 449 5.81 -20.41 -8.52
N GLU A 450 4.98 -19.66 -9.23
CA GLU A 450 5.05 -18.19 -9.27
C GLU A 450 4.78 -17.59 -7.88
N VAL A 451 3.74 -18.05 -7.19
CA VAL A 451 3.39 -17.61 -5.83
C VAL A 451 4.48 -17.98 -4.83
N GLU A 452 5.06 -19.17 -4.93
CA GLU A 452 6.17 -19.59 -4.07
C GLU A 452 7.42 -18.73 -4.27
N ARG A 453 7.76 -18.40 -5.53
CA ARG A 453 8.87 -17.49 -5.85
C ARG A 453 8.61 -16.07 -5.36
N ALA A 454 7.36 -15.60 -5.42
CA ALA A 454 6.93 -14.30 -4.94
C ALA A 454 6.76 -14.20 -3.42
N PHE A 455 6.80 -15.32 -2.68
CA PHE A 455 6.38 -15.36 -1.27
C PHE A 455 7.08 -14.35 -0.36
N GLY A 456 8.36 -14.06 -0.62
CA GLY A 456 9.12 -13.03 0.11
C GLY A 456 8.51 -11.62 0.01
N VAL A 457 7.82 -11.31 -1.09
CA VAL A 457 7.16 -10.02 -1.34
C VAL A 457 5.89 -9.87 -0.51
N TYR A 458 5.24 -10.97 -0.12
CA TYR A 458 4.02 -10.98 0.70
C TYR A 458 4.29 -10.81 2.20
N MET A 459 5.55 -10.90 2.62
CA MET A 459 5.95 -10.83 4.02
C MET A 459 5.51 -9.57 4.79
N PRO A 460 5.29 -8.39 4.17
CA PRO A 460 4.69 -7.25 4.86
C PRO A 460 3.34 -7.56 5.51
N ALA A 461 2.58 -8.54 5.01
CA ALA A 461 1.34 -9.02 5.64
C ALA A 461 1.54 -9.44 7.10
N VAL A 462 2.68 -10.04 7.44
CA VAL A 462 3.01 -10.47 8.81
C VAL A 462 3.19 -9.24 9.72
N ALA A 463 3.89 -8.21 9.25
CA ALA A 463 4.07 -6.97 10.02
C ALA A 463 2.75 -6.22 10.19
N THR A 464 1.92 -6.19 9.15
CA THR A 464 0.59 -5.57 9.16
C THR A 464 -0.34 -6.31 10.13
N SER A 465 -0.41 -7.64 10.07
CA SER A 465 -1.19 -8.47 11.00
C SER A 465 -0.74 -8.28 12.45
N LEU A 466 0.58 -8.24 12.70
CA LEU A 466 1.09 -8.03 14.07
C LEU A 466 0.68 -6.70 14.66
N TRP A 467 0.68 -5.66 13.84
CA TRP A 467 0.27 -4.34 14.29
C TRP A 467 -1.24 -4.29 14.56
N LEU A 468 -2.07 -4.89 13.69
CA LEU A 468 -3.52 -4.99 13.89
C LEU A 468 -3.87 -5.80 15.15
N GLU A 469 -3.24 -6.96 15.37
CA GLU A 469 -3.37 -7.77 16.60
C GLU A 469 -3.03 -6.96 17.86
N LYS A 470 -2.10 -6.00 17.75
CA LYS A 470 -1.69 -5.15 18.86
C LYS A 470 -2.68 -4.01 19.08
N LEU A 471 -3.19 -3.41 18.01
CA LEU A 471 -4.23 -2.39 18.06
C LEU A 471 -5.51 -2.94 18.71
N GLU A 472 -5.94 -4.14 18.32
CA GLU A 472 -7.10 -4.84 18.89
C GLU A 472 -6.94 -5.06 20.40
N LYS A 473 -5.77 -5.54 20.85
CA LYS A 473 -5.46 -5.73 22.28
C LYS A 473 -5.46 -4.43 23.09
N LEU A 474 -5.32 -3.31 22.40
CA LEU A 474 -5.33 -1.96 22.97
C LEU A 474 -6.69 -1.29 22.76
N ASP A 475 -7.74 -2.05 22.47
CA ASP A 475 -9.11 -1.57 22.32
C ASP A 475 -9.21 -0.45 21.27
N PHE A 476 -8.47 -0.61 20.16
CA PHE A 476 -8.43 0.34 19.04
C PHE A 476 -7.97 1.76 19.43
N ASP A 477 -7.31 1.92 20.58
CA ASP A 477 -6.67 3.16 20.99
C ASP A 477 -5.33 3.34 20.25
N VAL A 478 -5.38 4.11 19.17
CA VAL A 478 -4.24 4.38 18.28
C VAL A 478 -3.17 5.27 18.92
N PHE A 479 -3.46 5.97 20.02
CA PHE A 479 -2.50 6.90 20.66
C PHE A 479 -1.53 6.21 21.62
N ARG A 480 -1.75 4.92 21.89
CA ARG A 480 -0.93 4.12 22.81
C ARG A 480 0.54 4.11 22.38
N PRO A 481 1.48 4.49 23.27
CA PRO A 481 2.90 4.54 22.93
C PRO A 481 3.47 3.16 22.56
N GLU A 482 2.85 2.08 23.03
CA GLU A 482 3.20 0.71 22.69
C GLU A 482 3.12 0.47 21.18
N LEU A 483 2.19 1.10 20.45
CA LEU A 483 2.04 0.95 19.00
C LEU A 483 3.19 1.56 18.18
N ARG A 484 3.98 2.45 18.78
CA ARG A 484 5.10 3.15 18.13
C ARG A 484 6.42 2.37 18.20
N GLY A 485 6.50 1.40 19.11
CA GLY A 485 7.70 0.59 19.30
C GLY A 485 7.95 -0.41 18.17
N ARG A 486 9.22 -0.82 18.01
CA ARG A 486 9.59 -1.89 17.07
C ARG A 486 8.94 -3.20 17.50
N GLU A 487 8.36 -3.93 16.54
CA GLU A 487 7.77 -5.24 16.80
C GLU A 487 8.84 -6.31 16.92
N TRP A 488 9.20 -6.67 18.16
CA TRP A 488 10.27 -7.62 18.45
C TRP A 488 9.96 -9.04 17.98
N LYS A 489 8.67 -9.41 17.83
CA LYS A 489 8.28 -10.74 17.34
C LYS A 489 8.43 -10.88 15.83
N LEU A 490 8.59 -9.77 15.09
CA LEU A 490 8.57 -9.77 13.63
C LEU A 490 9.63 -10.71 13.02
N PRO A 491 10.92 -10.70 13.41
CA PRO A 491 11.91 -11.60 12.80
C PRO A 491 11.53 -13.08 12.95
N TRP A 492 11.07 -13.48 14.13
CA TRP A 492 10.68 -14.86 14.42
C TRP A 492 9.39 -15.27 13.72
N LYS A 493 8.34 -14.44 13.79
CA LYS A 493 7.07 -14.72 13.09
C LYS A 493 7.27 -14.72 11.57
N ALA A 494 8.08 -13.81 11.04
CA ALA A 494 8.41 -13.77 9.62
C ALA A 494 9.18 -15.03 9.17
N TYR A 495 10.16 -15.50 9.95
CA TYR A 495 10.87 -16.74 9.65
C TYR A 495 9.90 -17.94 9.52
N TRP A 496 8.98 -18.10 10.48
CA TRP A 496 8.01 -19.20 10.43
C TRP A 496 6.98 -19.03 9.33
N ALA A 497 6.50 -17.82 9.09
CA ALA A 497 5.58 -17.52 8.02
C ALA A 497 6.20 -17.86 6.65
N PHE A 498 7.45 -17.47 6.44
CA PHE A 498 8.18 -17.80 5.22
C PHE A 498 8.41 -19.31 5.08
N THR A 499 8.88 -19.97 6.14
CA THR A 499 9.19 -21.41 6.13
C THR A 499 7.95 -22.27 5.91
N ARG A 500 6.81 -21.87 6.45
CA ARG A 500 5.53 -22.60 6.34
C ARG A 500 4.64 -22.11 5.21
N ARG A 501 5.10 -21.15 4.41
CA ARG A 501 4.32 -20.48 3.35
C ARG A 501 2.95 -19.98 3.83
N ARG A 502 2.91 -19.35 5.00
CA ARG A 502 1.67 -18.86 5.63
C ARG A 502 1.82 -17.48 6.28
N ILE A 503 1.05 -16.49 5.85
CA ILE A 503 1.06 -15.09 6.35
C ILE A 503 -0.09 -14.76 7.31
#